data_AF-A0A0F3NWK9-F1
#
_entry.id   AF-A0A0F3NWK9-F1
#
_cell.length_a   1.000
_cell.length_b   1.000
_cell.length_c   1.000
_cell.angle_alpha   90.00
_cell.angle_beta   90.00
_cell.angle_gamma   90.00
#
_symmetry.space_group_name_H-M   'P 1'
#
loop_
_entity.id
_entity.type
_entity.pdbx_description
1 polymer ?
#
loop_
_entity_poly.entity_id
_entity_poly.type
_entity_poly.pdbx_seq_one_letter_code
_entity_poly.pdbx_strand_id
1 'polypeptide(L)'
;MHLSRFLDPKNDVAFKKIFGSEKNKDILIHFLNDILLFEGNREIAEVEFLGTILDADIASKKESIVDVLCKDKNGAQYIIEMQVDPTQGFEKRAQYYAAKAYGRQPNRGKEGKYSDLKEVIFIAIADYKLFPNKEDYISRHVILDKKTYEHDLKDFSFTFIELPKFKKDRVEELNDITEKWCYFFKHAKETTLDGYNKIIGEDLIIKRAYEALDQFNWSEDELITYEQELKRIWDNKAVEDYKLERAKAEGKAEGKAEGKAEA
;
A
#
# COMPACT_ATOMS: atom_id res chain seq x y z
N MET A 1 -6.11 -14.55 21.47
CA MET A 1 -7.23 -14.17 20.59
C MET A 1 -7.32 -15.26 19.53
N HIS A 2 -8.48 -15.77 19.15
CA HIS A 2 -8.52 -16.79 18.09
C HIS A 2 -8.32 -16.10 16.74
N LEU A 3 -7.22 -16.41 16.05
CA LEU A 3 -6.97 -15.89 14.70
C LEU A 3 -8.04 -16.43 13.74
N SER A 4 -8.55 -15.56 12.85
CA SER A 4 -9.37 -15.96 11.72
C SER A 4 -8.56 -16.88 10.79
N ARG A 5 -9.24 -17.74 10.02
CA ARG A 5 -8.57 -18.62 9.05
C ARG A 5 -7.62 -17.83 8.14
N PHE A 6 -8.12 -16.75 7.54
CA PHE A 6 -7.30 -15.84 6.75
C PHE A 6 -6.84 -14.69 7.65
N LEU A 7 -5.55 -14.38 7.58
CA LEU A 7 -4.98 -13.24 8.28
C LEU A 7 -5.38 -11.92 7.58
N ASP A 8 -5.19 -10.80 8.27
CA ASP A 8 -5.46 -9.46 7.72
C ASP A 8 -4.35 -9.02 6.75
N PRO A 9 -4.60 -8.83 5.44
CA PRO A 9 -3.60 -8.38 4.48
C PRO A 9 -3.12 -6.95 4.69
N LYS A 10 -3.82 -6.15 5.52
CA LYS A 10 -3.39 -4.79 5.88
C LYS A 10 -2.31 -4.78 6.97
N ASN A 11 -2.11 -5.89 7.66
CA ASN A 11 -0.98 -6.05 8.57
C ASN A 11 0.33 -6.09 7.78
N ASP A 12 1.34 -5.35 8.24
CA ASP A 12 2.63 -5.20 7.54
C ASP A 12 3.33 -6.54 7.26
N VAL A 13 3.29 -7.48 8.21
CA VAL A 13 3.90 -8.81 8.09
C VAL A 13 3.20 -9.63 7.00
N ALA A 14 1.86 -9.61 7.01
CA ALA A 14 1.06 -10.30 5.99
C ALA A 14 1.24 -9.69 4.61
N PHE A 15 1.19 -8.36 4.52
CA PHE A 15 1.41 -7.63 3.27
C PHE A 15 2.76 -7.99 2.65
N LYS A 16 3.86 -7.90 3.42
CA LYS A 16 5.21 -8.23 2.95
C LYS A 16 5.37 -9.71 2.60
N LYS A 17 4.74 -10.62 3.33
CA LYS A 17 4.77 -12.05 2.97
C LYS A 17 4.08 -12.33 1.63
N ILE A 18 2.96 -11.67 1.35
CA ILE A 18 2.18 -11.89 0.12
C ILE A 18 2.83 -11.18 -1.07
N PHE A 19 3.15 -9.89 -0.93
CA PHE A 19 3.57 -9.05 -2.05
C PHE A 19 5.09 -8.85 -2.13
N GLY A 20 5.83 -9.11 -1.06
CA GLY A 20 7.27 -8.88 -0.97
C GLY A 20 8.13 -10.15 -0.91
N SER A 21 7.56 -11.34 -1.15
CA SER A 21 8.31 -12.60 -1.09
C SER A 21 8.49 -13.27 -2.45
N GLU A 22 9.67 -13.88 -2.65
CA GLU A 22 9.99 -14.64 -3.86
C GLU A 22 8.99 -15.78 -4.14
N LYS A 23 8.46 -16.43 -3.08
CA LYS A 23 7.48 -17.52 -3.19
C LYS A 23 6.13 -17.08 -3.80
N ASN A 24 5.77 -15.82 -3.57
CA ASN A 24 4.46 -15.25 -3.93
C ASN A 24 4.61 -14.16 -5.01
N LYS A 25 5.71 -14.18 -5.77
CA LYS A 25 6.04 -13.17 -6.78
C LYS A 25 4.97 -13.03 -7.87
N ASP A 26 4.34 -14.13 -8.25
CA ASP A 26 3.19 -14.17 -9.17
C ASP A 26 2.01 -13.33 -8.67
N ILE A 27 1.69 -13.37 -7.38
CA ILE A 27 0.62 -12.56 -6.77
C ILE A 27 0.90 -11.07 -6.97
N LEU A 28 2.14 -10.63 -6.73
CA LEU A 28 2.54 -9.25 -6.99
C LEU A 28 2.41 -8.90 -8.48
N ILE A 29 2.93 -9.73 -9.38
CA ILE A 29 2.92 -9.48 -10.82
C ILE A 29 1.49 -9.27 -11.32
N HIS A 30 0.58 -10.20 -10.97
CA HIS A 30 -0.82 -10.10 -11.34
C HIS A 30 -1.50 -8.87 -10.73
N PHE A 31 -1.29 -8.62 -9.43
CA PHE A 31 -1.81 -7.44 -8.77
C PHE A 31 -1.37 -6.14 -9.49
N LEU A 32 -0.10 -6.02 -9.86
CA LEU A 32 0.40 -4.86 -10.60
C LEU A 32 -0.27 -4.73 -11.97
N ASN A 33 -0.36 -5.81 -12.74
CA ASN A 33 -1.01 -5.79 -14.05
C ASN A 33 -2.50 -5.40 -13.94
N ASP A 34 -3.22 -5.97 -12.98
CA ASP A 34 -4.64 -5.73 -12.76
C ASP A 34 -4.91 -4.27 -12.33
N ILE A 35 -4.16 -3.75 -11.35
CA ILE A 35 -4.37 -2.38 -10.83
C ILE A 35 -3.94 -1.31 -11.83
N LEU A 36 -2.84 -1.54 -12.55
CA LEU A 36 -2.30 -0.60 -13.53
C LEU A 36 -2.96 -0.75 -14.90
N LEU A 37 -3.82 -1.76 -15.10
CA LEU A 37 -4.46 -2.09 -16.37
C LEU A 37 -3.42 -2.32 -17.48
N PHE A 38 -2.35 -3.04 -17.13
CA PHE A 38 -1.28 -3.37 -18.06
C PHE A 38 -1.61 -4.63 -18.83
N GLU A 39 -1.67 -4.50 -20.15
CA GLU A 39 -1.98 -5.58 -21.08
C GLU A 39 -0.98 -5.59 -22.26
N GLY A 40 -0.87 -6.73 -22.92
CA GLY A 40 -0.05 -6.89 -24.13
C GLY A 40 1.41 -6.52 -23.89
N ASN A 41 1.91 -5.53 -24.63
CA ASN A 41 3.34 -5.16 -24.56
C ASN A 41 3.75 -4.50 -23.24
N ARG A 42 2.79 -4.06 -22.41
CA ARG A 42 3.06 -3.48 -21.07
C ARG A 42 2.93 -4.49 -19.94
N GLU A 43 2.43 -5.69 -20.24
CA GLU A 43 2.22 -6.71 -19.23
C GLU A 43 3.56 -7.07 -18.56
N ILE A 44 3.55 -7.02 -17.23
CA ILE A 44 4.67 -7.41 -16.39
C ILE A 44 4.69 -8.94 -16.38
N ALA A 45 5.77 -9.51 -16.91
CA ALA A 45 5.96 -10.97 -16.93
C ALA A 45 6.84 -11.46 -15.76
N GLU A 46 7.70 -10.59 -15.25
CA GLU A 46 8.66 -10.91 -14.19
C GLU A 46 9.01 -9.66 -13.40
N VAL A 47 9.36 -9.85 -12.12
CA VAL A 47 9.90 -8.79 -11.26
C VAL A 47 11.11 -9.29 -10.46
N GLU A 48 12.05 -8.39 -10.22
CA GLU A 48 13.16 -8.57 -9.29
C GLU A 48 12.94 -7.64 -8.09
N PHE A 49 12.90 -8.20 -6.88
CA PHE A 49 12.82 -7.40 -5.66
C PHE A 49 14.14 -6.65 -5.42
N LEU A 50 14.02 -5.38 -5.07
CA LEU A 50 15.14 -4.50 -4.72
C LEU A 50 15.15 -4.25 -3.21
N GLY A 51 16.28 -3.80 -2.69
CA GLY A 51 16.39 -3.41 -1.28
C GLY A 51 15.42 -2.26 -0.94
N THR A 52 14.60 -2.45 0.09
CA THR A 52 13.56 -1.50 0.50
C THR A 52 14.10 -0.25 1.22
N ILE A 53 15.37 -0.26 1.63
CA ILE A 53 16.02 0.86 2.29
C ILE A 53 16.52 1.87 1.25
N LEU A 54 15.76 2.95 1.07
CA LEU A 54 16.07 4.05 0.16
C LEU A 54 17.15 5.02 0.70
N ASP A 55 17.75 4.77 1.87
CA ASP A 55 18.81 5.64 2.48
C ASP A 55 20.00 4.89 3.09
N ALA A 56 20.29 3.64 2.71
CA ALA A 56 21.31 2.81 3.36
C ALA A 56 22.73 3.47 3.52
N ASP A 57 23.08 4.47 2.71
CA ASP A 57 24.41 5.11 2.70
C ASP A 57 24.57 6.33 3.64
N ILE A 58 23.52 6.78 4.35
CA ILE A 58 23.59 8.01 5.17
C ILE A 58 23.09 7.74 6.59
N ALA A 59 24.02 7.40 7.49
CA ALA A 59 23.79 7.06 8.89
C ALA A 59 23.09 8.17 9.74
N SER A 60 23.00 9.40 9.23
CA SER A 60 22.42 10.55 9.94
C SER A 60 21.01 10.94 9.48
N LYS A 61 20.41 10.23 8.51
CA LYS A 61 19.06 10.54 8.00
C LYS A 61 18.05 9.54 8.54
N LYS A 62 16.82 10.01 8.74
CA LYS A 62 15.66 9.13 9.00
C LYS A 62 15.53 8.18 7.81
N GLU A 63 15.68 6.88 8.05
CA GLU A 63 15.65 5.88 6.99
C GLU A 63 14.31 5.92 6.26
N SER A 64 14.37 6.08 4.94
CA SER A 64 13.22 5.92 4.06
C SER A 64 13.11 4.45 3.71
N ILE A 65 12.19 3.74 4.36
CA ILE A 65 11.92 2.33 4.10
C ILE A 65 10.55 2.23 3.45
N VAL A 66 10.47 1.48 2.36
CA VAL A 66 9.22 1.16 1.66
C VAL A 66 8.81 -0.29 1.93
N ASP A 67 7.53 -0.62 1.77
CA ASP A 67 7.09 -1.99 2.06
C ASP A 67 7.56 -2.98 0.99
N VAL A 68 7.35 -2.64 -0.29
CA VAL A 68 7.82 -3.43 -1.43
C VAL A 68 8.42 -2.50 -2.48
N LEU A 69 9.62 -2.86 -2.94
CA LEU A 69 10.27 -2.25 -4.10
C LEU A 69 10.71 -3.36 -5.04
N CYS A 70 10.30 -3.28 -6.30
CA CYS A 70 10.77 -4.20 -7.34
C CYS A 70 10.99 -3.48 -8.67
N LYS A 71 11.61 -4.17 -9.62
CA LYS A 71 11.71 -3.73 -11.02
C LYS A 71 11.26 -4.84 -11.96
N ASP A 72 10.73 -4.48 -13.12
CA ASP A 72 10.46 -5.44 -14.19
C ASP A 72 11.67 -5.64 -15.12
N LYS A 73 11.49 -6.49 -16.14
CA LYS A 73 12.49 -6.77 -17.18
C LYS A 73 12.93 -5.55 -17.99
N ASN A 74 12.09 -4.53 -18.09
CA ASN A 74 12.36 -3.28 -18.83
C ASN A 74 13.09 -2.25 -17.93
N GLY A 75 13.20 -2.55 -16.64
CA GLY A 75 13.82 -1.73 -15.61
C GLY A 75 12.88 -0.72 -14.97
N ALA A 76 11.59 -0.71 -15.32
CA ALA A 76 10.60 0.12 -14.62
C ALA A 76 10.53 -0.32 -13.16
N GLN A 77 10.52 0.63 -12.24
CA GLN A 77 10.49 0.35 -10.81
C GLN A 77 9.10 0.58 -10.23
N TYR A 78 8.69 -0.31 -9.33
CA TYR A 78 7.39 -0.28 -8.68
C TYR A 78 7.58 -0.19 -7.18
N ILE A 79 6.99 0.83 -6.56
CA ILE A 79 6.91 0.99 -5.10
C ILE A 79 5.48 0.68 -4.71
N ILE A 80 5.29 -0.29 -3.80
CA ILE A 80 3.97 -0.67 -3.30
C ILE A 80 3.95 -0.50 -1.79
N GLU A 81 2.97 0.23 -1.30
CA GLU A 81 2.85 0.67 0.10
C GLU A 81 1.47 0.32 0.66
N MET A 82 1.45 -0.32 1.83
CA MET A 82 0.23 -0.51 2.62
C MET A 82 0.16 0.53 3.73
N GLN A 83 -0.92 1.31 3.78
CA GLN A 83 -1.04 2.45 4.67
C GLN A 83 -2.33 2.40 5.47
N VAL A 84 -2.24 1.84 6.67
CA VAL A 84 -3.40 1.70 7.58
C VAL A 84 -3.64 2.99 8.35
N ASP A 85 -2.59 3.57 8.93
CA ASP A 85 -2.72 4.76 9.76
C ASP A 85 -2.49 6.06 8.96
N PRO A 86 -3.36 7.06 9.10
CA PRO A 86 -3.18 8.34 8.42
C PRO A 86 -1.95 9.05 8.98
N THR A 87 -1.02 9.39 8.09
CA THR A 87 0.15 10.20 8.43
C THR A 87 0.10 11.52 7.68
N GLN A 88 0.35 12.62 8.39
CA GLN A 88 0.36 13.94 7.77
C GLN A 88 1.44 14.01 6.68
N GLY A 89 1.04 14.40 5.47
CA GLY A 89 1.95 14.55 4.34
C GLY A 89 2.32 13.26 3.63
N PHE A 90 1.50 12.19 3.74
CA PHE A 90 1.74 10.95 3.03
C PHE A 90 1.87 11.14 1.51
N GLU A 91 1.10 12.05 0.93
CA GLU A 91 1.18 12.42 -0.49
C GLU A 91 2.55 12.99 -0.88
N LYS A 92 3.22 13.70 0.05
CA LYS A 92 4.58 14.20 -0.14
C LYS A 92 5.61 13.08 0.05
N ARG A 93 5.35 12.14 0.97
CA ARG A 93 6.20 10.96 1.18
C ARG A 93 6.20 10.05 -0.06
N ALA A 94 5.05 9.84 -0.68
CA ALA A 94 4.93 9.10 -1.94
C ALA A 94 5.83 9.71 -3.03
N GLN A 95 5.73 11.02 -3.26
CA GLN A 95 6.57 11.73 -4.22
C GLN A 95 8.06 11.67 -3.86
N TYR A 96 8.39 11.80 -2.58
CA TYR A 96 9.75 11.69 -2.08
C TYR A 96 10.37 10.32 -2.33
N TYR A 97 9.62 9.24 -2.07
CA TYR A 97 10.05 7.87 -2.33
C TYR A 97 10.25 7.61 -3.82
N ALA A 98 9.30 8.02 -4.66
CA ALA A 98 9.43 7.88 -6.12
C ALA A 98 10.65 8.64 -6.65
N ALA A 99 10.81 9.91 -6.28
CA ALA A 99 11.96 10.72 -6.71
C ALA A 99 13.30 10.13 -6.24
N LYS A 100 13.34 9.55 -5.04
CA LYS A 100 14.53 8.85 -4.54
C LYS A 100 14.84 7.58 -5.32
N ALA A 101 13.84 6.74 -5.59
CA ALA A 101 14.02 5.53 -6.37
C ALA A 101 14.57 5.89 -7.77
N TYR A 102 13.99 6.89 -8.42
CA TYR A 102 14.44 7.41 -9.72
C TYR A 102 15.88 7.92 -9.67
N GLY A 103 16.21 8.78 -8.71
CA GLY A 103 17.56 9.35 -8.56
C GLY A 103 18.64 8.34 -8.11
N ARG A 104 18.23 7.18 -7.57
CA ARG A 104 19.12 6.07 -7.19
C ARG A 104 19.37 5.07 -8.29
N GLN A 105 18.62 5.12 -9.39
CA GLN A 105 18.90 4.28 -10.55
C GLN A 105 20.36 4.47 -10.97
N PRO A 106 21.04 3.38 -11.36
CA PRO A 106 22.50 3.33 -11.42
C PRO A 106 23.08 4.39 -12.36
N ASN A 107 23.60 5.46 -11.75
CA ASN A 107 24.61 6.36 -12.33
C ASN A 107 25.96 6.25 -11.58
N ARG A 108 26.06 5.38 -10.58
CA ARG A 108 27.29 5.16 -9.81
C ARG A 108 28.14 4.07 -10.45
N GLY A 109 29.03 4.45 -11.37
CA GLY A 109 30.21 3.64 -11.66
C GLY A 109 30.79 3.74 -13.07
N LYS A 110 29.96 3.86 -14.12
CA LYS A 110 30.41 4.01 -15.52
C LYS A 110 29.31 4.68 -16.34
N GLU A 111 29.60 5.86 -16.90
CA GLU A 111 28.91 6.44 -18.08
C GLU A 111 27.37 6.31 -18.19
N GLY A 112 26.61 6.31 -17.09
CA GLY A 112 25.15 6.22 -17.16
C GLY A 112 24.57 7.51 -17.77
N LYS A 113 23.77 7.38 -18.83
CA LYS A 113 23.14 8.53 -19.50
C LYS A 113 21.78 8.77 -18.87
N TYR A 114 21.37 10.04 -18.78
CA TYR A 114 20.00 10.38 -18.35
C TYR A 114 18.92 9.72 -19.22
N SER A 115 19.23 9.40 -20.48
CA SER A 115 18.33 8.66 -21.38
C SER A 115 18.04 7.22 -20.93
N ASP A 116 18.83 6.67 -20.02
CA ASP A 116 18.73 5.28 -19.58
C ASP A 116 17.83 5.14 -18.33
N LEU A 117 17.41 6.27 -17.75
CA LEU A 117 16.49 6.30 -16.62
C LEU A 117 15.15 5.67 -16.99
N LYS A 118 14.60 4.93 -16.04
CA LYS A 118 13.38 4.15 -16.18
C LYS A 118 12.29 4.72 -15.30
N GLU A 119 11.05 4.53 -15.73
CA GLU A 119 9.90 4.99 -14.99
C GLU A 119 9.82 4.41 -13.56
N VAL A 120 9.22 5.17 -12.66
CA VAL A 120 8.93 4.80 -11.28
C VAL A 120 7.42 4.94 -11.06
N ILE A 121 6.79 3.83 -10.75
CA ILE A 121 5.34 3.71 -10.54
C ILE A 121 5.12 3.47 -9.05
N PHE A 122 4.39 4.38 -8.41
CA PHE A 122 4.07 4.30 -7.00
C PHE A 122 2.61 3.88 -6.81
N ILE A 123 2.37 2.86 -5.98
CA ILE A 123 1.03 2.36 -5.66
C ILE A 123 0.89 2.36 -4.15
N ALA A 124 -0.14 3.03 -3.63
CA ALA A 124 -0.52 2.94 -2.23
C ALA A 124 -1.91 2.33 -2.08
N ILE A 125 -2.04 1.40 -1.15
CA ILE A 125 -3.32 0.90 -0.66
C ILE A 125 -3.52 1.52 0.72
N ALA A 126 -4.50 2.39 0.86
CA ALA A 126 -4.76 3.16 2.07
C ALA A 126 -6.08 2.76 2.72
N ASP A 127 -6.06 2.50 4.03
CA ASP A 127 -7.25 2.22 4.85
C ASP A 127 -7.87 3.50 5.46
N TYR A 128 -7.60 4.65 4.84
CA TYR A 128 -8.14 5.96 5.20
C TYR A 128 -8.38 6.81 3.95
N LYS A 129 -9.11 7.92 4.11
CA LYS A 129 -9.36 8.87 3.01
C LYS A 129 -8.20 9.87 2.92
N LEU A 130 -7.28 9.63 2.00
CA LEU A 130 -6.18 10.55 1.66
C LEU A 130 -6.67 11.77 0.89
N PHE A 131 -7.60 11.59 -0.05
CA PHE A 131 -8.16 12.66 -0.87
C PHE A 131 -9.65 12.86 -0.57
N PRO A 132 -10.04 13.60 0.48
CA PRO A 132 -11.42 13.66 0.95
C PRO A 132 -12.41 14.21 -0.08
N ASN A 133 -11.94 15.00 -1.06
CA ASN A 133 -12.76 15.61 -2.10
C ASN A 133 -12.92 14.75 -3.36
N LYS A 134 -12.31 13.55 -3.41
CA LYS A 134 -12.46 12.60 -4.52
C LYS A 134 -13.43 11.49 -4.10
N GLU A 135 -14.44 11.22 -4.93
CA GLU A 135 -15.42 10.15 -4.65
C GLU A 135 -14.87 8.75 -5.00
N ASP A 136 -14.13 8.64 -6.11
CA ASP A 136 -13.59 7.34 -6.56
C ASP A 136 -12.58 6.75 -5.58
N TYR A 137 -12.62 5.41 -5.48
CA TYR A 137 -11.76 4.62 -4.61
C TYR A 137 -10.37 4.36 -5.20
N ILE A 138 -10.18 4.52 -6.51
CA ILE A 138 -8.86 4.50 -7.17
C ILE A 138 -8.61 5.86 -7.79
N SER A 139 -7.49 6.47 -7.41
CA SER A 139 -7.04 7.75 -7.95
C SER A 139 -5.70 7.57 -8.63
N ARG A 140 -5.65 7.82 -9.94
CA ARG A 140 -4.43 7.76 -10.76
C ARG A 140 -3.93 9.18 -11.05
N HIS A 141 -2.65 9.43 -10.83
CA HIS A 141 -2.00 10.73 -10.99
C HIS A 141 -0.79 10.60 -11.90
N VAL A 142 -0.74 11.47 -12.91
CA VAL A 142 0.33 11.59 -13.90
C VAL A 142 0.70 13.06 -14.06
N ILE A 143 1.86 13.33 -14.68
CA ILE A 143 2.29 14.69 -14.98
C ILE A 143 1.73 15.10 -16.34
N LEU A 144 0.97 16.20 -16.39
CA LEU A 144 0.38 16.73 -17.61
C LEU A 144 0.89 18.14 -17.89
N ASP A 145 1.06 18.47 -19.15
CA ASP A 145 1.21 19.86 -19.58
C ASP A 145 0.00 20.67 -19.12
N LYS A 146 0.24 21.87 -18.59
CA LYS A 146 -0.81 22.68 -17.96
C LYS A 146 -1.86 23.18 -18.96
N LYS A 147 -1.49 23.35 -20.23
CA LYS A 147 -2.35 23.96 -21.25
C LYS A 147 -2.98 22.90 -22.16
N THR A 148 -2.18 21.94 -22.63
CA THR A 148 -2.61 20.92 -23.60
C THR A 148 -3.09 19.65 -22.92
N TYR A 149 -2.74 19.44 -21.65
CA TYR A 149 -2.93 18.17 -20.94
C TYR A 149 -2.19 17.00 -21.58
N GLU A 150 -1.14 17.26 -22.36
CA GLU A 150 -0.26 16.24 -22.91
C GLU A 150 0.60 15.60 -21.80
N HIS A 151 0.86 14.30 -21.91
CA HIS A 151 1.62 13.53 -20.94
C HIS A 151 3.05 13.29 -21.45
N ASP A 152 3.87 14.34 -21.50
CA ASP A 152 5.23 14.27 -22.04
C ASP A 152 6.23 13.70 -21.02
N LEU A 153 6.05 14.04 -19.74
CA LEU A 153 6.89 13.57 -18.63
C LEU A 153 6.31 12.28 -18.03
N LYS A 154 6.72 11.13 -18.55
CA LYS A 154 6.07 9.82 -18.31
C LYS A 154 6.66 9.00 -17.17
N ASP A 155 7.84 9.39 -16.68
CA ASP A 155 8.63 8.57 -15.77
C ASP A 155 8.07 8.46 -14.35
N PHE A 156 7.01 9.21 -14.01
CA PHE A 156 6.37 9.14 -12.71
C PHE A 156 4.86 8.95 -12.84
N SER A 157 4.34 7.96 -12.15
CA SER A 157 2.90 7.83 -11.92
C SER A 157 2.60 7.38 -10.49
N PHE A 158 1.45 7.81 -9.98
CA PHE A 158 1.01 7.48 -8.63
C PHE A 158 -0.43 6.98 -8.66
N THR A 159 -0.66 5.79 -8.11
CA THR A 159 -1.98 5.20 -7.94
C THR A 159 -2.28 5.06 -6.47
N PHE A 160 -3.38 5.66 -6.01
CA PHE A 160 -3.85 5.53 -4.63
C PHE A 160 -5.18 4.79 -4.63
N ILE A 161 -5.22 3.66 -3.92
CA ILE A 161 -6.42 2.86 -3.67
C ILE A 161 -6.88 3.18 -2.24
N GLU A 162 -7.98 3.89 -2.08
CA GLU A 162 -8.53 4.28 -0.77
C GLU A 162 -9.67 3.34 -0.39
N LEU A 163 -9.34 2.28 0.38
CA LEU A 163 -10.27 1.21 0.75
C LEU A 163 -11.58 1.71 1.40
N PRO A 164 -11.60 2.77 2.24
CA PRO A 164 -12.86 3.27 2.80
C PRO A 164 -13.82 3.86 1.77
N LYS A 165 -13.36 4.18 0.55
CA LYS A 165 -14.21 4.63 -0.55
C LYS A 165 -14.76 3.46 -1.37
N PHE A 166 -14.16 2.28 -1.28
CA PHE A 166 -14.69 1.07 -1.88
C PHE A 166 -15.90 0.56 -1.08
N LYS A 167 -17.10 0.74 -1.62
CA LYS A 167 -18.39 0.52 -0.91
C LYS A 167 -19.01 -0.86 -1.12
N LYS A 168 -18.41 -1.71 -1.95
CA LYS A 168 -18.92 -3.06 -2.22
C LYS A 168 -18.50 -3.99 -1.09
N ASP A 169 -19.47 -4.59 -0.42
CA ASP A 169 -19.25 -5.45 0.75
C ASP A 169 -19.65 -6.91 0.48
N ARG A 170 -20.22 -7.18 -0.71
CA ARG A 170 -20.60 -8.53 -1.15
C ARG A 170 -19.89 -8.93 -2.43
N VAL A 171 -19.50 -10.19 -2.53
CA VAL A 171 -18.79 -10.75 -3.68
C VAL A 171 -19.60 -10.59 -4.97
N GLU A 172 -20.93 -10.70 -4.87
CA GLU A 172 -21.85 -10.61 -6.00
C GLU A 172 -21.95 -9.18 -6.59
N GLU A 173 -21.42 -8.18 -5.90
CA GLU A 173 -21.38 -6.79 -6.37
C GLU A 173 -20.14 -6.48 -7.21
N LEU A 174 -19.15 -7.39 -7.22
CA LEU A 174 -17.86 -7.19 -7.87
C LEU A 174 -17.97 -7.41 -9.38
N ASN A 175 -17.47 -6.46 -10.15
CA ASN A 175 -17.56 -6.42 -11.61
C ASN A 175 -16.28 -6.93 -12.29
N ASP A 176 -15.12 -6.73 -11.67
CA ASP A 176 -13.82 -7.02 -12.27
C ASP A 176 -12.78 -7.45 -11.22
N ILE A 177 -11.59 -7.83 -11.72
CA ILE A 177 -10.48 -8.31 -10.90
C ILE A 177 -9.88 -7.22 -10.00
N THR A 178 -9.93 -5.95 -10.40
CA THR A 178 -9.47 -4.82 -9.58
C THR A 178 -10.35 -4.69 -8.32
N GLU A 179 -11.66 -4.82 -8.48
CA GLU A 179 -12.60 -4.82 -7.36
C GLU A 179 -12.43 -6.06 -6.47
N LYS A 180 -12.07 -7.22 -7.03
CA LYS A 180 -11.69 -8.40 -6.24
C LYS A 180 -10.45 -8.16 -5.39
N TRP A 181 -9.43 -7.47 -5.90
CA TRP A 181 -8.28 -7.06 -5.09
C TRP A 181 -8.69 -6.10 -3.96
N CYS A 182 -9.53 -5.10 -4.24
CA CYS A 182 -10.03 -4.19 -3.21
C CYS A 182 -10.85 -4.92 -2.14
N TYR A 183 -11.70 -5.86 -2.56
CA TYR A 183 -12.46 -6.72 -1.67
C TYR A 183 -11.55 -7.59 -0.81
N PHE A 184 -10.53 -8.20 -1.41
CA PHE A 184 -9.52 -8.99 -0.71
C PHE A 184 -8.86 -8.18 0.41
N PHE A 185 -8.34 -6.98 0.12
CA PHE A 185 -7.69 -6.15 1.14
C PHE A 185 -8.64 -5.74 2.27
N LYS A 186 -9.92 -5.54 1.96
CA LYS A 186 -10.91 -5.06 2.93
C LYS A 186 -11.51 -6.18 3.78
N HIS A 187 -11.73 -7.37 3.21
CA HIS A 187 -12.58 -8.41 3.78
C HIS A 187 -11.91 -9.78 3.96
N ALA A 188 -10.66 -9.99 3.52
CA ALA A 188 -10.03 -11.32 3.58
C ALA A 188 -10.09 -11.93 4.98
N LYS A 189 -9.75 -11.15 6.02
CA LYS A 189 -9.79 -11.58 7.43
C LYS A 189 -11.15 -12.12 7.87
N GLU A 190 -12.23 -11.51 7.38
CA GLU A 190 -13.62 -11.82 7.74
C GLU A 190 -14.24 -12.88 6.82
N THR A 191 -13.52 -13.28 5.78
CA THR A 191 -14.02 -14.18 4.75
C THR A 191 -14.25 -15.58 5.31
N THR A 192 -15.50 -16.04 5.22
CA THR A 192 -15.88 -17.41 5.56
C THR A 192 -15.48 -18.38 4.45
N LEU A 193 -15.59 -19.69 4.70
CA LEU A 193 -15.31 -20.69 3.66
C LEU A 193 -16.26 -20.58 2.45
N ASP A 194 -17.53 -20.24 2.67
CA ASP A 194 -18.49 -19.95 1.60
C ASP A 194 -18.08 -18.70 0.80
N GLY A 195 -17.74 -17.61 1.50
CA GLY A 195 -17.26 -16.39 0.88
C GLY A 195 -15.98 -16.60 0.06
N TYR A 196 -15.05 -17.40 0.58
CA TYR A 196 -13.81 -17.79 -0.10
C TYR A 196 -14.08 -18.52 -1.42
N ASN A 197 -15.00 -19.50 -1.43
CA ASN A 197 -15.35 -20.21 -2.65
C ASN A 197 -16.00 -19.29 -3.69
N LYS A 198 -16.83 -18.33 -3.24
CA LYS A 198 -17.47 -17.33 -4.11
C LYS A 198 -16.48 -16.34 -4.71
N ILE A 199 -15.59 -15.76 -3.91
CA ILE A 199 -14.68 -14.69 -4.36
C ILE A 199 -13.65 -15.22 -5.37
N ILE A 200 -13.17 -16.45 -5.16
CA ILE A 200 -12.25 -17.10 -6.10
C ILE A 200 -12.92 -17.28 -7.45
N GLY A 201 -14.08 -17.93 -7.51
CA GLY A 201 -14.69 -18.31 -8.79
C GLY A 201 -13.69 -19.07 -9.66
N GLU A 202 -13.34 -18.49 -10.82
CA GLU A 202 -12.33 -19.03 -11.75
C GLU A 202 -10.96 -18.32 -11.64
N ASP A 203 -10.87 -17.26 -10.84
CA ASP A 203 -9.66 -16.43 -10.71
C ASP A 203 -8.64 -17.08 -9.76
N LEU A 204 -7.79 -17.94 -10.34
CA LEU A 204 -6.77 -18.71 -9.61
C LEU A 204 -5.79 -17.83 -8.83
N ILE A 205 -5.57 -16.58 -9.26
CA ILE A 205 -4.66 -15.69 -8.56
C ILE A 205 -5.24 -15.16 -7.24
N ILE A 206 -6.56 -14.90 -7.20
CA ILE A 206 -7.24 -14.53 -5.96
C ILE A 206 -7.20 -15.71 -4.98
N LYS A 207 -7.35 -16.93 -5.49
CA LYS A 207 -7.14 -18.15 -4.68
C LYS A 207 -5.75 -18.20 -4.08
N ARG A 208 -4.71 -18.02 -4.89
CA ARG A 208 -3.31 -17.98 -4.43
C ARG A 208 -3.10 -16.94 -3.33
N ALA A 209 -3.68 -15.74 -3.48
CA ALA A 209 -3.56 -14.67 -2.48
C ALA A 209 -4.23 -15.05 -1.14
N TYR A 210 -5.42 -15.65 -1.16
CA TYR A 210 -6.07 -16.16 0.04
C TYR A 210 -5.32 -17.35 0.67
N GLU A 211 -4.79 -18.27 -0.14
CA GLU A 211 -3.96 -19.38 0.37
C GLU A 211 -2.68 -18.87 1.04
N ALA A 212 -2.07 -17.80 0.53
CA ALA A 212 -0.94 -17.14 1.16
C ALA A 212 -1.30 -16.47 2.50
N LEU A 213 -2.56 -16.10 2.71
CA LEU A 213 -3.11 -15.57 3.97
C LEU A 213 -3.63 -16.63 4.93
N ASP A 214 -3.84 -17.86 4.47
CA ASP A 214 -4.37 -18.93 5.31
C ASP A 214 -3.36 -19.24 6.43
N GLN A 215 -3.75 -19.01 7.68
CA GLN A 215 -2.87 -19.15 8.84
C GLN A 215 -2.27 -20.55 8.97
N PHE A 216 -2.94 -21.58 8.41
CA PHE A 216 -2.42 -22.95 8.41
C PHE A 216 -1.20 -23.14 7.50
N ASN A 217 -0.91 -22.17 6.62
CA ASN A 217 0.28 -22.13 5.77
C ASN A 217 1.43 -21.31 6.37
N TRP A 218 1.29 -20.84 7.61
CA TRP A 218 2.27 -20.02 8.32
C TRP A 218 2.96 -20.83 9.41
N SER A 219 4.26 -20.60 9.61
CA SER A 219 4.97 -21.18 10.75
C SER A 219 4.57 -20.51 12.06
N GLU A 220 4.85 -21.16 13.18
CA GLU A 220 4.59 -20.60 14.51
C GLU A 220 5.34 -19.26 14.72
N ASP A 221 6.60 -19.16 14.29
CA ASP A 221 7.37 -17.91 14.37
C ASP A 221 6.77 -16.78 13.53
N GLU A 222 6.25 -17.10 12.34
CA GLU A 222 5.60 -16.12 11.47
C GLU A 222 4.28 -15.62 12.10
N LEU A 223 3.51 -16.52 12.70
CA LEU A 223 2.28 -16.17 13.43
C LEU A 223 2.57 -15.33 14.67
N ILE A 224 3.61 -15.66 15.43
CA ILE A 224 4.07 -14.86 16.57
C ILE A 224 4.45 -13.44 16.10
N THR A 225 5.18 -13.33 15.00
CA THR A 225 5.57 -12.02 14.42
C THR A 225 4.35 -11.22 13.99
N TYR A 226 3.38 -11.88 13.36
CA TYR A 226 2.10 -11.27 12.97
C TYR A 226 1.30 -10.78 14.20
N GLU A 227 1.19 -11.59 15.26
CA GLU A 227 0.50 -11.22 16.49
C GLU A 227 1.20 -10.08 17.25
N GLN A 228 2.54 -10.06 17.26
CA GLN A 228 3.32 -8.96 17.82
C GLN A 228 3.02 -7.64 17.09
N GLU A 229 2.89 -7.69 15.76
CA GLU A 229 2.53 -6.52 14.97
C GLU A 229 1.09 -6.05 15.25
N LEU A 230 0.14 -6.97 15.41
CA LEU A 230 -1.22 -6.61 15.86
C LEU A 230 -1.20 -5.93 17.23
N LYS A 231 -0.42 -6.46 18.17
CA LYS A 231 -0.25 -5.86 19.49
C LYS A 231 0.34 -4.45 19.39
N ARG A 232 1.38 -4.26 18.56
CA ARG A 232 2.00 -2.95 18.32
C ARG A 232 0.98 -1.94 17.79
N ILE A 233 0.13 -2.34 16.85
CA ILE A 233 -0.95 -1.50 16.31
C ILE A 233 -1.95 -1.11 17.41
N TRP A 234 -2.37 -2.05 18.26
CA TRP A 234 -3.28 -1.73 19.38
C TRP A 234 -2.64 -0.83 20.44
N ASP A 235 -1.38 -1.08 20.79
CA ASP A 235 -0.65 -0.27 21.75
C ASP A 235 -0.50 1.18 21.23
N ASN A 236 -0.18 1.35 19.94
CA ASN A 236 -0.12 2.67 19.30
C ASN A 236 -1.47 3.38 19.31
N LYS A 237 -2.55 2.66 18.99
CA LYS A 237 -3.91 3.20 19.01
C LYS A 237 -4.34 3.63 20.41
N ALA A 238 -4.04 2.83 21.43
CA ALA A 238 -4.32 3.19 22.82
C ALA A 238 -3.56 4.45 23.25
N VAL A 239 -2.31 4.62 22.82
CA VAL A 239 -1.53 5.84 23.06
C VAL A 239 -2.14 7.05 22.35
N GLU A 240 -2.61 6.89 21.11
CA GLU A 240 -3.26 7.95 20.34
C GLU A 240 -4.59 8.37 20.97
N ASP A 241 -5.44 7.41 21.34
CA ASP A 241 -6.71 7.66 22.02
C ASP A 241 -6.48 8.43 23.33
N TYR A 242 -5.51 8.01 24.14
CA TYR A 242 -5.14 8.73 25.37
C TYR A 242 -4.68 10.17 25.12
N LYS A 243 -3.85 10.40 24.08
CA LYS A 243 -3.41 11.75 23.69
C LYS A 243 -4.59 12.61 23.25
N LEU A 244 -5.52 12.04 22.48
CA LEU A 244 -6.70 12.75 21.99
C LEU A 244 -7.66 13.11 23.12
N GLU A 245 -7.89 12.19 24.06
CA GLU A 245 -8.70 12.47 25.26
C GLU A 245 -8.10 13.59 26.10
N ARG A 246 -6.78 13.56 26.33
CA ARG A 246 -6.08 14.60 27.06
C ARG A 246 -6.15 15.96 26.36
N ALA A 247 -5.90 16.01 25.04
CA ALA A 247 -6.00 17.24 24.26
C ALA A 247 -7.42 17.84 24.29
N LYS A 248 -8.46 16.99 24.22
CA LYS A 248 -9.86 17.44 24.37
C LYS A 248 -10.15 17.98 25.77
N ALA A 249 -9.59 17.35 26.81
CA ALA A 249 -9.77 17.81 28.19
C ALA A 249 -9.07 19.15 28.45
N GLU A 250 -7.84 19.31 27.96
CA GLU A 250 -7.07 20.56 28.04
C GLU A 250 -7.77 21.69 27.28
N GLY A 251 -8.17 21.47 26.02
CA GLY A 251 -8.90 22.47 25.25
C GLY A 251 -10.25 22.88 25.85
N LYS A 252 -10.96 21.95 26.50
CA LYS A 252 -12.19 22.27 27.25
C LYS A 252 -11.92 23.09 28.51
N ALA A 253 -10.79 22.86 29.18
CA ALA A 253 -10.38 23.63 30.34
C ALA A 253 -9.97 25.06 29.96
N GLU A 254 -9.18 25.20 28.89
CA GLU A 254 -8.77 26.49 28.33
C GLU A 254 -9.97 27.32 27.88
N GLY A 255 -10.88 26.76 27.08
CA GLY A 255 -12.07 27.49 26.63
C GLY A 255 -12.99 27.92 27.79
N LYS A 256 -13.03 27.17 28.90
CA LYS A 256 -13.73 27.60 30.13
C LYS A 256 -13.02 28.71 30.86
N ALA A 257 -11.69 28.75 30.82
CA ALA A 257 -10.90 29.81 31.44
C ALA A 257 -11.02 31.11 30.65
N GLU A 258 -10.92 31.05 29.32
CA GLU A 258 -11.09 32.20 28.42
C GLU A 258 -12.50 32.80 28.51
N GLY A 259 -13.56 31.98 28.45
CA GLY A 259 -14.93 32.47 28.60
C GLY A 259 -15.27 33.06 29.97
N LYS A 260 -14.46 32.79 31.01
CA LYS A 260 -14.55 33.46 32.32
C LYS A 260 -13.72 34.74 32.40
N ALA A 261 -12.68 34.87 31.59
CA ALA A 261 -11.86 36.07 31.51
C ALA A 261 -12.51 37.15 30.64
N GLU A 262 -13.38 36.76 29.70
CA GLU A 262 -14.13 37.67 28.82
C GLU A 262 -15.49 38.13 29.38
N ALA A 263 -15.93 37.59 30.53
CA ALA A 263 -17.20 37.92 31.21
C ALA A 263 -16.98 38.84 32.43
#